data_AF-A0A8J3JTR4-F1
#
_entry.id   AF-A0A8J3JTR4-F1
#
_cell.length_a   1.000
_cell.length_b   1.000
_cell.length_c   1.000
_cell.angle_alpha   90.00
_cell.angle_beta   90.00
_cell.angle_gamma   90.00
#
_symmetry.space_group_name_H-M   'P 1'
#
loop_
_entity.id
_entity.type
_entity.pdbx_description
1 polymer ?
#
loop_
_entity_poly.entity_id
_entity_poly.type
_entity_poly.pdbx_seq_one_letter_code
_entity_poly.pdbx_strand_id
1 'polypeptide(L)'
;MFAALAGLALATALTGGAAQAAPPAGHDCITPSGANLNQIYGIKERIVSPPICLEVRAGERWVVLANSWTTAAGPDGAVYPAGYTPELPAPIDDFSAKFHIAKYVIDGGTDQERVVVAGPEALRTFVGADGLPFATFPSPALKPLRPGTHTFAVYVVMSAQHCDGLGVNVELNCLPAGLTEWFPQTPFEVVAKYGTPGRP
;
A
#
# COMPACT_ATOMS: atom_id res chain seq x y z
N MET A 1 36.23 -66.28 1.20
CA MET A 1 35.20 -65.39 1.78
C MET A 1 35.78 -63.99 1.79
N PHE A 2 35.18 -63.09 1.00
CA PHE A 2 35.63 -61.72 0.78
C PHE A 2 35.04 -60.79 1.85
N ALA A 3 35.84 -59.88 2.40
CA ALA A 3 35.38 -58.71 3.14
C ALA A 3 35.95 -57.47 2.43
N ALA A 4 35.08 -56.69 1.78
CA ALA A 4 35.43 -55.43 1.17
C ALA A 4 34.71 -54.30 1.92
N LEU A 5 35.50 -53.40 2.50
CA LEU A 5 35.06 -52.15 3.13
C LEU A 5 34.64 -51.16 2.04
N ALA A 6 33.37 -50.79 2.00
CA ALA A 6 32.87 -49.68 1.18
C ALA A 6 32.71 -48.43 2.06
N GLY A 7 33.51 -47.41 1.80
CA GLY A 7 33.47 -46.12 2.48
C GLY A 7 32.24 -45.30 2.09
N LEU A 8 31.56 -44.72 3.07
CA LEU A 8 30.56 -43.68 2.86
C LEU A 8 31.25 -42.35 2.56
N ALA A 9 31.06 -41.82 1.34
CA ALA A 9 31.30 -40.42 1.04
C ALA A 9 30.00 -39.63 1.31
N LEU A 10 30.01 -38.80 2.35
CA LEU A 10 28.94 -37.83 2.63
C LEU A 10 29.03 -36.69 1.59
N ALA A 11 28.05 -36.63 0.69
CA ALA A 11 27.82 -35.45 -0.14
C ALA A 11 27.04 -34.41 0.68
N THR A 12 27.72 -33.38 1.17
CA THR A 12 27.08 -32.20 1.75
C THR A 12 26.43 -31.39 0.63
N ALA A 13 25.11 -31.54 0.47
CA ALA A 13 24.30 -30.66 -0.37
C ALA A 13 24.26 -29.27 0.28
N LEU A 14 24.88 -28.28 -0.37
CA LEU A 14 24.71 -26.87 -0.07
C LEU A 14 23.26 -26.49 -0.39
N THR A 15 22.41 -26.41 0.62
CA THR A 15 21.10 -25.76 0.52
C THR A 15 21.30 -24.25 0.43
N GLY A 16 21.71 -23.78 -0.74
CA GLY A 16 21.72 -22.36 -1.08
C GLY A 16 20.30 -21.87 -1.27
N GLY A 17 19.68 -21.37 -0.19
CA GLY A 17 18.51 -20.51 -0.32
C GLY A 17 18.93 -19.31 -1.18
N ALA A 18 18.22 -19.06 -2.28
CA ALA A 18 18.48 -17.89 -3.13
C ALA A 18 18.42 -16.64 -2.25
N ALA A 19 19.58 -16.04 -1.98
CA ALA A 19 19.64 -14.75 -1.33
C ALA A 19 18.85 -13.77 -2.20
N GLN A 20 17.78 -13.18 -1.66
CA GLN A 20 17.10 -12.09 -2.33
C GLN A 20 18.16 -11.03 -2.63
N ALA A 21 18.34 -10.69 -3.91
CA ALA A 21 19.22 -9.60 -4.30
C ALA A 21 18.80 -8.34 -3.52
N ALA A 22 19.78 -7.62 -2.97
CA ALA A 22 19.51 -6.36 -2.29
C ALA A 22 18.75 -5.41 -3.24
N PRO A 23 17.76 -4.64 -2.74
CA PRO A 23 17.10 -3.61 -3.54
C PRO A 23 18.13 -2.63 -4.10
N PRO A 24 17.90 -2.01 -5.27
CA PRO A 24 18.85 -1.03 -5.79
C PRO A 24 18.90 0.23 -4.93
N ALA A 25 19.93 1.05 -5.18
CA ALA A 25 19.96 2.42 -4.70
C ALA A 25 18.73 3.19 -5.21
N GLY A 26 18.11 4.00 -4.33
CA GLY A 26 16.91 4.79 -4.65
C GLY A 26 15.59 4.01 -4.60
N HIS A 27 15.62 2.72 -4.21
CA HIS A 27 14.44 1.87 -4.08
C HIS A 27 13.43 2.38 -3.05
N ASP A 28 13.91 2.76 -1.86
CA ASP A 28 13.01 3.18 -0.80
C ASP A 28 12.33 4.51 -1.15
N CYS A 29 11.06 4.63 -0.80
CA CYS A 29 10.34 5.87 -0.88
C CYS A 29 10.64 6.73 0.35
N ILE A 30 11.42 7.79 0.14
CA ILE A 30 11.82 8.74 1.19
C ILE A 30 11.05 10.04 1.00
N THR A 31 10.34 10.50 2.03
CA THR A 31 9.61 11.77 2.01
C THR A 31 10.59 12.95 1.98
N PRO A 32 10.13 14.17 1.64
CA PRO A 32 10.95 15.38 1.74
C PRO A 32 11.45 15.66 3.17
N SER A 33 10.75 15.18 4.20
CA SER A 33 11.17 15.25 5.60
C SER A 33 12.21 14.19 6.00
N GLY A 34 12.60 13.30 5.07
CA GLY A 34 13.56 12.21 5.31
C GLY A 34 12.94 10.93 5.88
N ALA A 35 11.61 10.85 6.02
CA ALA A 35 10.95 9.67 6.53
C ALA A 35 10.97 8.55 5.47
N ASN A 36 11.37 7.34 5.88
CA ASN A 36 11.43 6.18 4.99
C ASN A 36 10.10 5.40 5.06
N LEU A 37 9.26 5.54 4.03
CA LEU A 37 7.94 4.90 4.00
C LEU A 37 8.03 3.38 3.92
N ASN A 38 9.03 2.84 3.20
CA ASN A 38 9.26 1.40 3.12
C ASN A 38 9.50 0.80 4.51
N GLN A 39 10.31 1.47 5.33
CA GLN A 39 10.59 1.04 6.71
C GLN A 39 9.37 1.23 7.62
N ILE A 40 8.73 2.40 7.58
CA ILE A 40 7.55 2.72 8.42
C ILE A 40 6.43 1.72 8.19
N TYR A 41 6.13 1.43 6.93
CA TYR A 41 5.06 0.51 6.57
C TYR A 41 5.51 -0.96 6.50
N GLY A 42 6.79 -1.27 6.67
CA GLY A 42 7.30 -2.64 6.52
C GLY A 42 7.07 -3.23 5.13
N ILE A 43 7.18 -2.41 4.09
CA ILE A 43 7.00 -2.78 2.69
C ILE A 43 8.38 -2.96 2.06
N LYS A 44 8.63 -4.14 1.48
CA LYS A 44 9.92 -4.46 0.85
C LYS A 44 9.99 -4.03 -0.61
N GLU A 45 8.86 -3.98 -1.29
CA GLU A 45 8.71 -3.58 -2.69
C GLU A 45 8.83 -2.07 -2.88
N ARG A 46 9.07 -1.61 -4.12
CA ARG A 46 9.10 -0.18 -4.43
C ARG A 46 7.73 0.42 -4.16
N ILE A 47 7.66 1.47 -3.34
CA ILE A 47 6.42 2.22 -3.11
C ILE A 47 6.24 3.27 -4.21
N VAL A 48 5.06 3.27 -4.84
CA VAL A 48 4.52 4.39 -5.62
C VAL A 48 3.51 5.14 -4.76
N SER A 49 3.79 6.40 -4.42
CA SER A 49 3.02 7.15 -3.41
C SER A 49 2.96 8.66 -3.70
N PRO A 50 2.07 9.11 -4.61
CA PRO A 50 1.98 10.52 -4.96
C PRO A 50 1.81 11.46 -3.76
N PRO A 51 2.29 12.71 -3.85
CA PRO A 51 3.01 13.28 -4.99
C PRO A 51 4.50 12.90 -5.02
N ILE A 52 4.93 11.98 -4.16
CA ILE A 52 6.32 11.53 -4.05
C ILE A 52 6.50 10.16 -4.69
N CYS A 53 7.76 9.77 -4.97
CA CYS A 53 8.08 8.41 -5.42
C CYS A 53 7.23 7.95 -6.63
N LEU A 54 7.23 8.75 -7.70
CA LEU A 54 6.50 8.48 -8.94
C LEU A 54 7.32 7.70 -9.97
N GLU A 55 8.37 7.02 -9.52
CA GLU A 55 9.24 6.21 -10.37
C GLU A 55 9.32 4.78 -9.83
N VAL A 56 9.26 3.80 -10.73
CA VAL A 56 9.56 2.39 -10.49
C VAL A 56 10.65 1.95 -11.44
N ARG A 57 11.66 1.22 -10.97
CA ARG A 57 12.67 0.66 -11.89
C ARG A 57 12.11 -0.56 -12.62
N ALA A 58 12.35 -0.65 -13.92
CA ALA A 58 11.99 -1.79 -14.74
C ALA A 58 12.57 -3.09 -14.15
N GLY A 59 11.73 -4.13 -14.09
CA GLY A 59 12.08 -5.42 -13.47
C GLY A 59 11.77 -5.51 -11.97
N GLU A 60 11.38 -4.42 -11.30
CA GLU A 60 11.08 -4.42 -9.87
C GLU A 60 9.61 -4.69 -9.56
N ARG A 61 9.40 -5.36 -8.43
CA ARG A 61 8.08 -5.43 -7.81
C ARG A 61 7.83 -4.13 -7.07
N TRP A 62 6.58 -3.70 -7.11
CA TRP A 62 6.16 -2.42 -6.59
C TRP A 62 4.78 -2.54 -5.95
N VAL A 63 4.40 -1.54 -5.17
CA VAL A 63 3.07 -1.41 -4.58
C VAL A 63 2.56 0.02 -4.76
N VAL A 64 1.25 0.15 -4.85
CA VAL A 64 0.59 1.44 -4.72
C VAL A 64 0.32 1.71 -3.25
N LEU A 65 0.79 2.84 -2.75
CA LEU A 65 0.45 3.38 -1.44
C LEU A 65 -0.12 4.79 -1.65
N ALA A 66 -1.44 4.89 -1.76
CA ALA A 66 -2.12 6.17 -1.93
C ALA A 66 -2.36 6.86 -0.57
N ASN A 67 -3.21 7.88 -0.56
CA ASN A 67 -3.61 8.62 0.65
C ASN A 67 -4.13 7.68 1.76
N SER A 68 -3.95 8.10 3.01
CA SER A 68 -4.51 7.47 4.20
C SER A 68 -5.88 8.05 4.57
N TRP A 69 -6.66 7.31 5.35
CA TRP A 69 -7.87 7.80 6.00
C TRP A 69 -7.57 8.08 7.48
N THR A 70 -7.60 9.35 7.89
CA THR A 70 -7.38 9.74 9.29
C THR A 70 -8.72 9.84 10.01
N THR A 71 -8.75 9.44 11.27
CA THR A 71 -9.95 9.45 12.12
C THR A 71 -9.67 10.12 13.46
N ALA A 72 -10.72 10.48 14.19
CA ALA A 72 -10.59 10.99 15.55
C ALA A 72 -9.97 9.95 16.49
N ALA A 73 -9.27 10.43 17.52
CA ALA A 73 -8.49 9.60 18.44
C ALA A 73 -9.32 8.57 19.23
N GLY A 74 -10.61 8.80 19.41
CA GLY A 74 -11.50 7.92 20.15
C GLY A 74 -12.93 8.45 20.20
N PRO A 75 -13.85 7.71 20.85
CA PRO A 75 -15.27 8.05 20.89
C PRO A 75 -15.57 9.36 21.61
N ASP A 76 -14.86 9.66 22.71
CA ASP A 76 -15.21 10.74 23.64
C ASP A 76 -15.00 12.16 23.07
N GLY A 77 -14.29 12.27 21.95
CA GLY A 77 -14.06 13.54 21.24
C GLY A 77 -14.51 13.51 19.77
N ALA A 78 -15.16 12.41 19.34
CA ALA A 78 -15.59 12.28 17.96
C ALA A 78 -16.80 13.17 17.66
N VAL A 79 -16.73 13.90 16.57
CA VAL A 79 -17.79 14.77 16.06
C VAL A 79 -18.29 14.21 14.74
N TYR A 80 -19.60 13.99 14.64
CA TYR A 80 -20.24 13.38 13.48
C TYR A 80 -21.39 14.23 12.93
N PRO A 81 -21.73 14.11 11.63
CA PRO A 81 -22.94 14.72 11.08
C PRO A 81 -24.21 14.18 11.75
N ALA A 82 -25.26 15.00 11.73
CA ALA A 82 -26.56 14.60 12.26
C ALA A 82 -27.09 13.34 11.55
N GLY A 83 -27.59 12.39 12.34
CA GLY A 83 -28.15 11.12 11.83
C GLY A 83 -27.13 10.02 11.55
N TYR A 84 -25.82 10.30 11.69
CA TYR A 84 -24.81 9.25 11.67
C TYR A 84 -24.65 8.61 13.06
N THR A 85 -24.51 7.29 13.11
CA THR A 85 -24.15 6.56 14.32
C THR A 85 -23.15 5.48 13.90
N PRO A 86 -21.93 5.47 14.46
CA PRO A 86 -20.96 4.45 14.13
C PRO A 86 -21.40 3.09 14.69
N GLU A 87 -21.05 2.01 14.00
CA GLU A 87 -21.30 0.63 14.43
C GLU A 87 -20.37 0.23 15.58
N LEU A 88 -19.14 0.74 15.54
CA LEU A 88 -18.16 0.60 16.63
C LEU A 88 -17.83 1.97 17.23
N PRO A 89 -17.71 2.10 18.56
CA PRO A 89 -17.51 3.41 19.21
C PRO A 89 -16.25 4.13 18.73
N ALA A 90 -15.13 3.41 18.55
CA ALA A 90 -13.88 4.01 18.09
C ALA A 90 -13.93 4.23 16.56
N PRO A 91 -13.70 5.46 16.08
CA PRO A 91 -13.76 5.79 14.65
C PRO A 91 -12.89 4.88 13.76
N ILE A 92 -11.65 4.59 14.16
CA ILE A 92 -10.75 3.76 13.36
C ILE A 92 -11.20 2.29 13.28
N ASP A 93 -11.82 1.79 14.35
CA ASP A 93 -12.35 0.42 14.39
C ASP A 93 -13.62 0.34 13.52
N ASP A 94 -14.47 1.36 13.57
CA ASP A 94 -15.65 1.49 12.70
C ASP A 94 -15.26 1.53 11.22
N PHE A 95 -14.22 2.29 10.86
CA PHE A 95 -13.66 2.27 9.51
C PHE A 95 -13.20 0.86 9.12
N SER A 96 -12.43 0.23 9.99
CA SER A 96 -11.85 -1.10 9.72
C SER A 96 -12.90 -2.19 9.57
N ALA A 97 -13.99 -2.12 10.34
CA ALA A 97 -15.12 -3.05 10.24
C ALA A 97 -15.92 -2.86 8.93
N LYS A 98 -15.96 -1.62 8.41
CA LYS A 98 -16.70 -1.28 7.20
C LYS A 98 -15.88 -1.37 5.92
N PHE A 99 -14.55 -1.36 6.01
CA PHE A 99 -13.66 -1.54 4.86
C PHE A 99 -13.81 -2.96 4.28
N HIS A 100 -14.25 -3.05 3.02
CA HIS A 100 -14.46 -4.33 2.35
C HIS A 100 -13.29 -4.69 1.43
N ILE A 101 -13.00 -3.84 0.44
CA ILE A 101 -11.89 -4.06 -0.49
C ILE A 101 -11.25 -2.74 -0.92
N ALA A 102 -9.99 -2.81 -1.35
CA ALA A 102 -9.37 -1.82 -2.22
C ALA A 102 -9.17 -2.40 -3.63
N LYS A 103 -9.52 -1.61 -4.65
CA LYS A 103 -9.33 -1.93 -6.07
C LYS A 103 -8.31 -0.97 -6.66
N TYR A 104 -7.26 -1.51 -7.26
CA TYR A 104 -6.21 -0.79 -7.95
C TYR A 104 -6.37 -1.05 -9.45
N VAL A 105 -6.56 0.00 -10.22
CA VAL A 105 -6.66 -0.06 -11.68
C VAL A 105 -5.36 0.51 -12.25
N ILE A 106 -4.56 -0.34 -12.89
CA ILE A 106 -3.32 0.05 -13.55
C ILE A 106 -3.60 0.21 -15.04
N ASP A 107 -3.11 1.29 -15.65
CA ASP A 107 -3.28 1.62 -17.07
C ASP A 107 -4.76 1.62 -17.52
N GLY A 108 -5.63 2.19 -16.68
CA GLY A 108 -7.07 2.22 -16.89
C GLY A 108 -7.50 2.84 -18.23
N GLY A 109 -8.44 2.19 -18.91
CA GLY A 109 -8.96 2.62 -20.22
C GLY A 109 -8.04 2.30 -21.40
N THR A 110 -7.01 1.47 -21.22
CA THR A 110 -6.07 1.08 -22.29
C THR A 110 -6.10 -0.43 -22.53
N ASP A 111 -5.49 -0.88 -23.64
CA ASP A 111 -5.29 -2.31 -23.94
C ASP A 111 -4.33 -3.02 -22.95
N GLN A 112 -3.69 -2.26 -22.04
CA GLN A 112 -2.81 -2.78 -21.00
C GLN A 112 -3.46 -2.77 -19.60
N GLU A 113 -4.75 -2.41 -19.50
CA GLU A 113 -5.45 -2.30 -18.22
C GLU A 113 -5.32 -3.58 -17.37
N ARG A 114 -5.03 -3.40 -16.09
CA ARG A 114 -5.01 -4.46 -15.09
C ARG A 114 -5.73 -4.02 -13.84
N VAL A 115 -6.63 -4.86 -13.37
CA VAL A 115 -7.33 -4.67 -12.10
C VAL A 115 -6.76 -5.63 -11.06
N VAL A 116 -6.36 -5.08 -9.91
CA VAL A 116 -5.95 -5.84 -8.73
C VAL A 116 -6.89 -5.49 -7.59
N VAL A 117 -7.38 -6.48 -6.87
CA VAL A 117 -8.25 -6.31 -5.70
C VAL A 117 -7.54 -6.85 -4.47
N ALA A 118 -7.65 -6.13 -3.37
CA ALA A 118 -7.16 -6.53 -2.06
C ALA A 118 -8.30 -6.51 -1.06
N GLY A 119 -8.40 -7.55 -0.23
CA GLY A 119 -9.41 -7.63 0.82
C GLY A 119 -9.03 -6.86 2.08
N PRO A 120 -9.78 -7.07 3.17
CA PRO A 120 -9.52 -6.41 4.46
C PRO A 120 -8.12 -6.68 5.01
N GLU A 121 -7.46 -7.78 4.61
CA GLU A 121 -6.10 -8.12 5.02
C GLU A 121 -5.02 -7.12 4.55
N ALA A 122 -5.32 -6.28 3.55
CA ALA A 122 -4.42 -5.21 3.12
C ALA A 122 -4.47 -3.98 4.04
N LEU A 123 -5.53 -3.85 4.83
CA LEU A 123 -5.72 -2.72 5.73
C LEU A 123 -4.67 -2.72 6.84
N ARG A 124 -4.07 -1.56 7.09
CA ARG A 124 -3.11 -1.34 8.16
C ARG A 124 -3.48 -0.06 8.89
N THR A 125 -3.48 -0.11 10.21
CA THR A 125 -3.76 1.05 11.06
C THR A 125 -2.50 1.49 11.80
N PHE A 126 -2.38 2.79 11.98
CA PHE A 126 -1.25 3.44 12.64
C PHE A 126 -1.77 4.62 13.46
N VAL A 127 -0.91 5.16 14.33
CA VAL A 127 -1.16 6.42 15.03
C VAL A 127 -0.15 7.45 14.52
N GLY A 128 -0.66 8.58 14.02
CA GLY A 128 0.14 9.69 13.53
C GLY A 128 0.89 10.40 14.65
N ALA A 129 1.87 11.23 14.28
CA ALA A 129 2.59 12.06 15.25
C ALA A 129 1.70 13.12 15.94
N ASP A 130 0.56 13.45 15.32
CA ASP A 130 -0.52 14.27 15.85
C ASP A 130 -1.44 13.52 16.84
N GLY A 131 -1.18 12.23 17.07
CA GLY A 131 -1.98 11.36 17.93
C GLY A 131 -3.27 10.86 17.27
N LEU A 132 -3.50 11.15 16.00
CA LEU A 132 -4.70 10.70 15.29
C LEU A 132 -4.46 9.32 14.64
N PRO A 133 -5.37 8.35 14.85
CA PRO A 133 -5.34 7.09 14.15
C PRO A 133 -5.59 7.30 12.65
N PHE A 134 -4.85 6.59 11.82
CA PHE A 134 -5.10 6.55 10.40
C PHE A 134 -4.97 5.14 9.84
N ALA A 135 -5.70 4.89 8.76
CA ALA A 135 -5.66 3.65 8.01
C ALA A 135 -5.04 3.86 6.63
N THR A 136 -4.32 2.85 6.16
CA THR A 136 -3.84 2.75 4.79
C THR A 136 -4.05 1.33 4.29
N PHE A 137 -4.09 1.17 2.98
CA PHE A 137 -4.30 -0.10 2.30
C PHE A 137 -3.33 -0.13 1.11
N PRO A 138 -2.06 -0.51 1.32
CA PRO A 138 -1.13 -0.73 0.21
C PRO A 138 -1.63 -1.86 -0.69
N SER A 139 -1.40 -1.75 -1.99
CA SER A 139 -1.70 -2.85 -2.90
C SER A 139 -0.87 -4.09 -2.54
N PRO A 140 -1.33 -5.30 -2.94
CA PRO A 140 -0.44 -6.44 -3.04
C PRO A 140 0.76 -6.11 -3.93
N ALA A 141 1.88 -6.79 -3.71
CA ALA A 141 3.09 -6.63 -4.50
C ALA A 141 2.84 -6.94 -5.99
N LEU A 142 2.83 -5.89 -6.81
CA LEU A 142 2.53 -5.91 -8.23
C LEU A 142 3.70 -6.46 -9.05
N LYS A 143 3.37 -6.99 -10.23
CA LYS A 143 4.36 -7.52 -11.17
C LYS A 143 5.15 -6.36 -11.81
N PRO A 144 6.42 -6.57 -12.17
CA PRO A 144 7.19 -5.59 -12.92
C PRO A 144 6.50 -5.15 -14.21
N LEU A 145 6.68 -3.88 -14.54
CA LEU A 145 6.20 -3.25 -15.76
C LEU A 145 7.33 -3.03 -16.76
N ARG A 146 6.97 -2.79 -18.02
CA ARG A 146 7.92 -2.38 -19.06
C ARG A 146 8.23 -0.89 -18.87
N PRO A 147 9.39 -0.39 -19.35
CA PRO A 147 9.67 1.03 -19.31
C PRO A 147 8.62 1.88 -20.04
N GLY A 148 8.30 3.05 -19.50
CA GLY A 148 7.34 4.00 -20.05
C GLY A 148 6.45 4.65 -18.97
N THR A 149 5.56 5.53 -19.42
CA THR A 149 4.53 6.15 -18.59
C THR A 149 3.40 5.15 -18.34
N HIS A 150 3.02 5.00 -17.08
CA HIS A 150 1.91 4.18 -16.63
C HIS A 150 0.95 5.00 -15.78
N THR A 151 -0.26 4.50 -15.57
CA THR A 151 -1.22 5.12 -14.65
C THR A 151 -1.67 4.15 -13.58
N PHE A 152 -2.08 4.69 -12.44
CA PHE A 152 -2.86 3.93 -11.47
C PHE A 152 -4.03 4.77 -10.93
N ALA A 153 -5.14 4.13 -10.61
CA ALA A 153 -6.24 4.68 -9.83
C ALA A 153 -6.56 3.74 -8.66
N VAL A 154 -7.06 4.28 -7.55
CA VAL A 154 -7.47 3.51 -6.37
C VAL A 154 -8.94 3.76 -6.10
N TYR A 155 -9.67 2.68 -5.86
CA TYR A 155 -11.05 2.72 -5.40
C TYR A 155 -11.16 1.93 -4.11
N VAL A 156 -12.03 2.36 -3.21
CA VAL A 156 -12.38 1.63 -2.00
C VAL A 156 -13.84 1.20 -2.06
N VAL A 157 -14.16 0.07 -1.45
CA VAL A 157 -15.54 -0.35 -1.23
C VAL A 157 -15.79 -0.43 0.26
N MET A 158 -16.79 0.30 0.71
CA MET A 158 -17.27 0.25 2.10
C MET A 158 -18.56 -0.56 2.16
N SER A 159 -18.75 -1.39 3.19
CA SER A 159 -20.00 -2.13 3.40
C SER A 159 -21.15 -1.23 3.87
N ALA A 160 -20.83 -0.16 4.58
CA ALA A 160 -21.74 0.88 5.05
C ALA A 160 -21.03 2.24 5.03
N GLN A 161 -21.79 3.32 5.18
CA GLN A 161 -21.19 4.66 5.32
C GLN A 161 -20.32 4.70 6.58
N HIS A 162 -19.15 5.33 6.46
CA HIS A 162 -18.25 5.62 7.56
C HIS A 162 -17.99 7.14 7.64
N CYS A 163 -17.91 7.70 8.84
CA CYS A 163 -17.46 9.07 9.07
C CYS A 163 -16.27 9.08 10.04
N ASP A 164 -15.29 9.94 9.79
CA ASP A 164 -13.98 9.98 10.47
C ASP A 164 -14.03 10.43 11.94
N GLY A 165 -15.10 11.08 12.37
CA GLY A 165 -15.24 11.65 13.71
C GLY A 165 -14.50 12.98 13.91
N LEU A 166 -13.97 13.59 12.86
CA LEU A 166 -13.24 14.86 12.92
C LEU A 166 -14.14 16.08 12.61
N GLY A 167 -15.35 15.86 12.11
CA GLY A 167 -16.25 16.95 11.73
C GLY A 167 -17.62 16.52 11.22
N VAL A 168 -18.45 17.52 10.92
CA VAL A 168 -19.85 17.33 10.52
C VAL A 168 -20.07 17.46 9.01
N ASN A 169 -19.04 17.77 8.22
CA ASN A 169 -19.20 17.96 6.78
C ASN A 169 -19.17 16.59 6.09
N VAL A 170 -20.31 16.11 5.62
CA VAL A 170 -20.44 14.78 5.00
C VAL A 170 -19.48 14.57 3.83
N GLU A 171 -19.25 15.59 2.99
CA GLU A 171 -18.37 15.47 1.81
C GLU A 171 -16.88 15.36 2.18
N LEU A 172 -16.48 15.93 3.33
CA LEU A 172 -15.09 15.93 3.78
C LEU A 172 -14.80 14.84 4.81
N ASN A 173 -15.78 14.49 5.62
CA ASN A 173 -15.63 13.65 6.80
C ASN A 173 -16.23 12.25 6.64
N CYS A 174 -16.94 11.96 5.53
CA CYS A 174 -17.59 10.67 5.36
C CYS A 174 -17.26 10.00 4.02
N LEU A 175 -17.20 8.67 4.05
CA LEU A 175 -17.10 7.80 2.90
C LEU A 175 -18.43 7.06 2.74
N PRO A 176 -19.07 7.11 1.55
CA PRO A 176 -20.35 6.45 1.34
C PRO A 176 -20.17 4.93 1.30
N ALA A 177 -21.28 4.21 1.52
CA ALA A 177 -21.33 2.78 1.24
C ALA A 177 -21.13 2.50 -0.26
N GLY A 178 -20.55 1.35 -0.58
CA GLY A 178 -20.25 0.95 -1.95
C GLY A 178 -18.92 1.50 -2.47
N LEU A 179 -18.80 1.54 -3.80
CA LEU A 179 -17.56 1.90 -4.49
C LEU A 179 -17.35 3.42 -4.51
N THR A 180 -16.18 3.86 -4.05
CA THR A 180 -15.76 5.27 -4.10
C THR A 180 -14.39 5.37 -4.78
N GLU A 181 -14.20 6.37 -5.64
CA GLU A 181 -12.86 6.73 -6.12
C GLU A 181 -12.07 7.32 -4.95
N TRP A 182 -11.04 6.59 -4.52
CA TRP A 182 -10.18 6.98 -3.41
C TRP A 182 -9.02 7.87 -3.88
N PHE A 183 -8.45 7.51 -5.02
CA PHE A 183 -7.36 8.24 -5.63
C PHE A 183 -7.54 8.22 -7.14
N PRO A 184 -7.56 9.40 -7.79
CA PRO A 184 -7.85 9.49 -9.21
C PRO A 184 -6.71 8.89 -10.02
N GLN A 185 -6.99 8.61 -11.29
CA GLN A 185 -5.99 8.11 -12.23
C GLN A 185 -4.79 9.07 -12.30
N THR A 186 -3.63 8.59 -11.86
CA THR A 186 -2.41 9.38 -11.68
C THR A 186 -1.24 8.72 -12.43
N PRO A 187 -0.46 9.50 -13.19
CA PRO A 187 0.70 8.97 -13.91
C PRO A 187 1.89 8.69 -12.97
N PHE A 188 2.67 7.69 -13.34
CA PHE A 188 4.00 7.41 -12.80
C PHE A 188 4.89 6.82 -13.90
N GLU A 189 6.20 6.85 -13.69
CA GLU A 189 7.18 6.43 -14.69
C GLU A 189 7.84 5.09 -14.32
N VAL A 190 7.96 4.22 -15.32
CA VAL A 190 8.80 3.02 -15.21
C VAL A 190 10.10 3.29 -15.94
N VAL A 191 11.20 3.37 -15.18
CA VAL A 191 12.52 3.80 -15.65
C VAL A 191 13.50 2.65 -15.71
N ALA A 192 14.47 2.69 -16.62
CA ALA A 192 15.53 1.67 -16.67
C ALA A 192 16.46 1.74 -15.44
N LYS A 193 16.62 2.93 -14.87
CA LYS A 193 17.42 3.26 -13.70
C LYS A 193 16.77 4.49 -13.05
N TYR A 194 16.71 4.52 -11.72
CA TYR A 194 16.24 5.69 -11.00
C TYR A 194 17.06 6.93 -11.38
N GLY A 195 16.39 8.09 -11.47
CA GLY A 195 17.10 9.36 -11.60
C GLY A 195 18.05 9.59 -10.43
N THR A 196 19.10 10.39 -10.65
CA THR A 196 19.93 10.87 -9.53
C THR A 196 19.06 11.77 -8.64
N PRO A 197 18.93 11.53 -7.33
CA PRO A 197 18.14 12.39 -6.44
C PRO A 197 18.62 13.84 -6.53
N GLY A 198 17.71 14.78 -6.82
CA GLY A 198 17.98 16.22 -6.71
C GLY A 198 18.32 16.98 -7.99
N ARG A 199 17.74 16.65 -9.16
CA ARG A 199 17.72 17.60 -10.28
C ARG A 199 16.26 17.94 -10.64
N PRO A 200 15.89 19.24 -10.62
CA PRO A 200 14.54 19.68 -11.00
C PRO A 200 14.20 19.34 -12.46
#